data_AF-A0A971YAU9-F1
#
_entry.id   AF-A0A971YAU9-F1
#
_cell.length_a   1.000
_cell.length_b   1.000
_cell.length_c   1.000
_cell.angle_alpha   90.00
_cell.angle_beta   90.00
_cell.angle_gamma   90.00
#
_symmetry.space_group_name_H-M   'P 1'
#
loop_
_entity.id
_entity.type
_entity.pdbx_description
1 polymer ?
#
loop_
_entity_poly.entity_id
_entity_poly.type
_entity_poly.pdbx_seq_one_letter_code
_entity_poly.pdbx_strand_id
1 'polypeptide(L)'
;VLSRYVQGLVVRTFAQKKLDELVQYGSIPVINALTDLYHPCQIMSDILTIYERTGTWKDVTIAWIGDGNNMAQSWINACAYFGFTLHIACPAGYMPKTNILDRALRLGAKIFVTEDPKQAVAGAHFVNTDVWASMGQEAEQKKREQAFAGFCVDEALLALADPDAKLMHCLPAHRGEEVSAAVLDGPQSIIFDQAENRLHMQKAILEWVFSAP
;
A
#
# COMPACT_ATOMS: atom_id res chain seq x y z
N VAL A 1 11.75 -28.13 11.78
CA VAL A 1 10.50 -28.92 11.95
C VAL A 1 9.51 -28.61 10.83
N LEU A 2 8.97 -27.38 10.72
CA LEU A 2 7.98 -27.02 9.69
C LEU A 2 8.41 -27.34 8.25
N SER A 3 9.68 -27.09 7.87
CA SER A 3 10.19 -27.43 6.53
C SER A 3 10.12 -28.92 6.17
N ARG A 4 9.88 -29.81 7.13
CA ARG A 4 9.69 -31.25 6.92
C ARG A 4 8.21 -31.65 6.85
N TYR A 5 7.29 -30.73 7.14
CA TYR A 5 5.85 -30.99 7.24
C TYR A 5 5.02 -30.26 6.18
N VAL A 6 5.47 -29.08 5.73
CA VAL A 6 4.73 -28.24 4.77
C VAL A 6 5.63 -27.78 3.63
N GLN A 7 5.02 -27.37 2.52
CA GLN A 7 5.73 -26.94 1.31
C GLN A 7 6.10 -25.45 1.31
N GLY A 8 5.44 -24.63 2.12
CA GLY A 8 5.79 -23.21 2.31
C GLY A 8 5.00 -22.58 3.45
N LEU A 9 5.33 -21.34 3.77
CA LEU A 9 4.75 -20.60 4.89
C LEU A 9 4.19 -19.26 4.42
N VAL A 10 2.92 -18.99 4.74
CA VAL A 10 2.32 -17.65 4.61
C VAL A 10 2.31 -17.02 6.00
N VAL A 11 3.04 -15.92 6.19
CA VAL A 11 3.34 -15.39 7.53
C VAL A 11 2.84 -13.96 7.66
N ARG A 12 1.95 -13.75 8.63
CA ARG A 12 1.59 -12.42 9.16
C ARG A 12 2.28 -12.24 10.51
N THR A 13 3.11 -11.22 10.66
CA THR A 13 3.79 -10.94 11.92
C THR A 13 4.10 -9.45 12.05
N PHE A 14 4.76 -9.08 13.15
CA PHE A 14 5.28 -7.73 13.39
C PHE A 14 6.60 -7.52 12.61
N ALA A 15 7.73 -7.47 13.31
CA ALA A 15 9.04 -7.21 12.74
C ALA A 15 9.44 -8.12 11.56
N GLN A 16 9.90 -7.49 10.46
CA GLN A 16 10.43 -8.16 9.26
C GLN A 16 11.52 -9.19 9.56
N LYS A 17 12.36 -8.93 10.57
CA LYS A 17 13.45 -9.83 11.00
C LYS A 17 12.97 -11.25 11.29
N LYS A 18 11.73 -11.42 11.79
CA LYS A 18 11.16 -12.76 12.05
C LYS A 18 11.00 -13.57 10.77
N LEU A 19 10.63 -12.92 9.66
CA LEU A 19 10.56 -13.59 8.35
C LEU A 19 11.96 -13.91 7.84
N ASP A 20 12.90 -12.98 8.00
CA ASP A 20 14.29 -13.17 7.57
C ASP A 20 14.92 -14.38 8.30
N GLU A 21 14.64 -14.53 9.60
CA GLU A 21 15.04 -15.71 10.40
C GLU A 21 14.36 -17.00 9.91
N LEU A 22 13.05 -16.96 9.58
CA LEU A 22 12.37 -18.12 9.01
C LEU A 22 12.98 -18.56 7.67
N VAL A 23 13.39 -17.60 6.83
CA VAL A 23 14.10 -17.89 5.57
C VAL A 23 15.50 -18.43 5.85
N GLN A 24 16.25 -17.83 6.78
CA GLN A 24 17.62 -18.24 7.12
C GLN A 24 17.69 -19.69 7.64
N TYR A 25 16.75 -20.09 8.49
CA TYR A 25 16.75 -21.43 9.11
C TYR A 25 15.84 -22.43 8.38
N GLY A 26 14.96 -21.94 7.51
CA GLY A 26 14.04 -22.73 6.72
C GLY A 26 14.67 -23.30 5.45
N SER A 27 13.94 -24.20 4.79
CA SER A 27 14.31 -24.75 3.49
C SER A 27 13.12 -24.79 2.53
N ILE A 28 12.10 -23.99 2.82
CA ILE A 28 10.84 -23.89 2.08
C ILE A 28 10.52 -22.40 1.88
N PRO A 29 9.79 -22.01 0.84
CA PRO A 29 9.40 -20.63 0.61
C PRO A 29 8.63 -20.00 1.78
N VAL A 30 8.90 -18.72 2.04
CA VAL A 30 8.20 -17.89 3.03
C VAL A 30 7.60 -16.68 2.32
N ILE A 31 6.28 -16.55 2.40
CA ILE A 31 5.50 -15.47 1.81
C ILE A 31 5.13 -14.49 2.92
N ASN A 32 5.52 -13.23 2.74
CA ASN A 32 5.13 -12.16 3.64
C ASN A 32 3.66 -11.78 3.39
N ALA A 33 2.76 -12.25 4.26
CA ALA A 33 1.37 -11.81 4.22
C ALA A 33 1.24 -10.36 4.70
N LEU A 34 1.92 -10.00 5.78
CA LEU A 34 2.05 -8.64 6.32
C LEU A 34 3.15 -8.61 7.40
N THR A 35 4.00 -7.58 7.37
CA THR A 35 4.90 -7.15 8.45
C THR A 35 4.71 -5.67 8.75
N ASP A 36 5.29 -5.18 9.85
CA ASP A 36 5.32 -3.74 10.17
C ASP A 36 6.13 -2.94 9.12
N LEU A 37 6.92 -3.63 8.29
CA LEU A 37 7.76 -3.02 7.27
C LEU A 37 7.15 -3.09 5.87
N TYR A 38 6.48 -4.19 5.51
CA TYR A 38 5.94 -4.39 4.16
C TYR A 38 4.60 -5.13 4.17
N HIS A 39 3.74 -4.80 3.21
CA HIS A 39 2.50 -5.51 2.91
C HIS A 39 2.43 -5.89 1.41
N PRO A 40 3.35 -6.75 0.93
CA PRO A 40 3.54 -6.98 -0.50
C PRO A 40 2.33 -7.68 -1.15
N CYS A 41 1.65 -8.58 -0.43
CA CYS A 41 0.45 -9.24 -0.96
C CYS A 41 -0.71 -8.26 -1.20
N GLN A 42 -0.85 -7.21 -0.37
CA GLN A 42 -1.85 -6.17 -0.63
C GLN A 42 -1.47 -5.36 -1.85
N ILE A 43 -0.24 -4.87 -1.93
CA ILE A 43 0.21 -4.08 -3.08
C ILE A 43 0.06 -4.84 -4.39
N MET A 44 0.40 -6.12 -4.45
CA MET A 44 0.19 -6.89 -5.68
C MET A 44 -1.30 -6.97 -6.08
N SER A 45 -2.21 -6.98 -5.09
CA SER A 45 -3.66 -6.95 -5.34
C SER A 45 -4.12 -5.58 -5.82
N ASP A 46 -3.55 -4.51 -5.26
CA ASP A 46 -3.79 -3.14 -5.70
C ASP A 46 -3.31 -2.96 -7.16
N ILE A 47 -2.13 -3.49 -7.47
CA ILE A 47 -1.56 -3.52 -8.83
C ILE A 47 -2.48 -4.26 -9.80
N LEU A 48 -3.02 -5.42 -9.43
CA LEU A 48 -4.00 -6.12 -10.27
C LEU A 48 -5.22 -5.23 -10.53
N THR A 49 -5.77 -4.65 -9.48
CA THR A 49 -6.99 -3.84 -9.52
C THR A 49 -6.84 -2.61 -10.40
N ILE A 50 -5.68 -1.96 -10.35
CA ILE A 50 -5.34 -0.83 -11.23
C ILE A 50 -5.18 -1.32 -12.67
N TYR A 51 -4.41 -2.40 -12.87
CA TYR A 51 -4.13 -2.93 -14.20
C TYR A 51 -5.38 -3.39 -14.95
N GLU A 52 -6.36 -3.96 -14.26
CA GLU A 52 -7.66 -4.32 -14.84
C GLU A 52 -8.43 -3.13 -15.42
N ARG A 53 -8.15 -1.91 -14.93
CA ARG A 53 -8.80 -0.66 -15.35
C ARG A 53 -8.00 0.10 -16.39
N THR A 54 -6.67 0.05 -16.31
CA THR A 54 -5.79 0.84 -17.19
C THR A 54 -5.22 0.02 -18.34
N GLY A 55 -4.93 -1.26 -18.13
CA GLY A 55 -4.20 -2.13 -19.08
C GLY A 55 -2.74 -1.71 -19.31
N THR A 56 -2.25 -0.69 -18.62
CA THR A 56 -0.90 -0.11 -18.79
C THR A 56 -0.46 0.65 -17.54
N TRP A 57 0.84 0.83 -17.39
CA TRP A 57 1.47 1.68 -16.36
C TRP A 57 1.96 3.02 -16.93
N LYS A 58 1.95 3.16 -18.25
CA LYS A 58 2.35 4.39 -18.92
C LYS A 58 1.39 5.50 -18.53
N ASP A 59 1.95 6.62 -18.08
CA ASP A 59 1.22 7.84 -17.69
C ASP A 59 0.20 7.63 -16.56
N VAL A 60 0.31 6.52 -15.81
CA VAL A 60 -0.50 6.29 -14.59
C VAL A 60 0.17 6.97 -13.40
N THR A 61 -0.63 7.72 -12.65
CA THR A 61 -0.21 8.42 -11.42
C THR A 61 -1.05 7.93 -10.26
N ILE A 62 -0.38 7.51 -9.19
CA ILE A 62 -1.00 7.02 -7.96
C ILE A 62 -0.60 7.97 -6.83
N ALA A 63 -1.57 8.41 -6.04
CA ALA A 63 -1.35 9.19 -4.84
C ALA A 63 -1.54 8.30 -3.60
N TRP A 64 -0.54 8.24 -2.74
CA TRP A 64 -0.63 7.70 -1.39
C TRP A 64 -0.78 8.85 -0.40
N ILE A 65 -1.84 8.85 0.40
CA ILE A 65 -2.11 9.84 1.44
C ILE A 65 -2.12 9.12 2.78
N GLY A 66 -1.27 9.51 3.73
CA GLY A 66 -1.28 8.94 5.08
C GLY A 66 0.11 8.66 5.64
N ASP A 67 0.26 7.57 6.39
CA ASP A 67 1.51 7.25 7.11
C ASP A 67 2.57 6.68 6.17
N GLY A 68 3.84 6.90 6.47
CA GLY A 68 5.00 6.21 5.88
C GLY A 68 5.11 4.75 6.34
N ASN A 69 3.98 4.06 6.49
CA ASN A 69 3.85 2.72 7.07
C ASN A 69 4.29 1.61 6.08
N ASN A 70 3.91 0.38 6.37
CA ASN A 70 4.20 -0.78 5.52
C ASN A 70 3.59 -0.69 4.11
N MET A 71 2.42 -0.07 3.95
CA MET A 71 1.78 0.17 2.67
C MET A 71 2.56 1.20 1.86
N ALA A 72 2.92 2.35 2.43
CA ALA A 72 3.75 3.36 1.76
C ALA A 72 5.08 2.78 1.27
N GLN A 73 5.77 2.02 2.12
CA GLN A 73 7.02 1.34 1.77
C GLN A 73 6.84 0.32 0.64
N SER A 74 5.70 -0.36 0.60
CA SER A 74 5.40 -1.36 -0.43
C SER A 74 5.00 -0.69 -1.76
N TRP A 75 4.27 0.44 -1.71
CA TRP A 75 4.01 1.29 -2.88
C TRP A 75 5.29 1.84 -3.51
N ILE A 76 6.24 2.31 -2.69
CA ILE A 76 7.57 2.77 -3.13
C ILE A 76 8.30 1.65 -3.89
N ASN A 77 8.29 0.44 -3.33
CA ASN A 77 8.90 -0.72 -3.99
C ASN A 77 8.19 -1.05 -5.31
N ALA A 78 6.85 -1.04 -5.36
CA ALA A 78 6.11 -1.32 -6.59
C ALA A 78 6.38 -0.28 -7.68
N CYS A 79 6.45 1.01 -7.35
CA CYS A 79 6.77 2.09 -8.30
C CYS A 79 8.10 1.82 -9.04
N ALA A 80 9.10 1.28 -8.33
CA ALA A 80 10.40 0.94 -8.91
C ALA A 80 10.35 -0.20 -9.95
N TYR A 81 9.33 -1.07 -9.91
CA TYR A 81 9.22 -2.21 -10.82
C TYR A 81 8.17 -2.04 -11.93
N PHE A 82 7.07 -1.35 -11.64
CA PHE A 82 5.96 -1.20 -12.60
C PHE A 82 6.02 0.10 -13.43
N GLY A 83 6.78 1.11 -12.98
CA GLY A 83 7.08 2.31 -13.78
C GLY A 83 5.98 3.37 -13.85
N PHE A 84 4.92 3.25 -13.04
CA PHE A 84 3.95 4.32 -12.79
C PHE A 84 4.59 5.47 -11.98
N THR A 85 3.96 6.64 -11.97
CA THR A 85 4.34 7.77 -11.11
C THR A 85 3.65 7.63 -9.75
N LEU A 86 4.41 7.81 -8.67
CA LEU A 86 3.91 7.74 -7.30
C LEU A 86 4.07 9.09 -6.61
N HIS A 87 2.96 9.68 -6.17
CA HIS A 87 2.95 10.81 -5.26
C HIS A 87 2.65 10.33 -3.86
N ILE A 88 3.36 10.84 -2.87
CA ILE A 88 3.23 10.44 -1.46
C ILE A 88 3.06 11.71 -0.64
N ALA A 89 1.93 11.83 0.05
CA ALA A 89 1.76 12.82 1.11
C ALA A 89 1.78 12.12 2.47
N CYS A 90 2.77 12.46 3.29
CA CYS A 90 2.84 12.01 4.67
C CYS A 90 3.02 13.22 5.60
N PRO A 91 2.40 13.23 6.81
CA PRO A 91 2.64 14.30 7.77
C PRO A 91 4.11 14.35 8.20
N ALA A 92 4.57 15.55 8.57
CA ALA A 92 5.90 15.74 9.13
C ALA A 92 6.16 14.78 10.30
N GLY A 93 7.28 14.06 10.26
CA GLY A 93 7.64 13.05 11.26
C GLY A 93 7.07 11.64 11.01
N TYR A 94 6.22 11.47 9.99
CA TYR A 94 5.63 10.19 9.57
C TYR A 94 6.04 9.83 8.13
N MET A 95 7.17 10.37 7.66
CA MET A 95 7.67 10.14 6.30
C MET A 95 8.10 8.68 6.06
N PRO A 96 8.04 8.19 4.81
CA PRO A 96 8.58 6.88 4.47
C PRO A 96 10.07 6.77 4.79
N LYS A 97 10.53 5.54 5.05
CA LYS A 97 11.94 5.31 5.35
C LYS A 97 12.85 5.69 4.17
N THR A 98 13.83 6.54 4.45
CA THR A 98 14.76 7.09 3.45
C THR A 98 15.53 6.02 2.69
N ASN A 99 16.01 4.97 3.37
CA ASN A 99 16.76 3.89 2.74
C ASN A 99 15.95 3.12 1.66
N ILE A 100 14.63 2.99 1.84
CA ILE A 100 13.73 2.35 0.88
C ILE A 100 13.45 3.29 -0.29
N LEU A 101 13.15 4.57 0.01
CA LEU A 101 12.96 5.61 -1.00
C LEU A 101 14.19 5.76 -1.89
N ASP A 102 15.38 5.92 -1.31
CA ASP A 102 16.64 6.07 -2.04
C ASP A 102 16.94 4.87 -2.93
N ARG A 103 16.59 3.66 -2.47
CA ARG A 103 16.73 2.45 -3.28
C ARG A 103 15.81 2.50 -4.50
N ALA A 104 14.54 2.85 -4.32
CA ALA A 104 13.58 2.94 -5.42
C ALA A 104 14.00 4.02 -6.44
N LEU A 105 14.45 5.18 -5.98
CA LEU A 105 14.95 6.24 -6.85
C LEU A 105 16.17 5.81 -7.66
N ARG A 106 17.13 5.07 -7.06
CA ARG A 106 18.27 4.49 -7.79
C ARG A 106 17.86 3.48 -8.87
N LEU A 107 16.72 2.81 -8.70
CA LEU A 107 16.14 1.89 -9.69
C LEU A 107 15.33 2.62 -10.77
N GLY A 108 15.22 3.95 -10.71
CA GLY A 108 14.51 4.76 -11.69
C GLY A 108 13.04 5.02 -11.36
N ALA A 109 12.60 4.76 -10.13
CA ALA A 109 11.23 5.06 -9.69
C ALA A 109 10.92 6.57 -9.81
N LYS A 110 9.71 6.90 -10.25
CA LYS A 110 9.22 8.28 -10.37
C LYS A 110 8.40 8.63 -9.13
N ILE A 111 9.05 9.13 -8.09
CA ILE A 111 8.42 9.37 -6.79
C ILE A 111 8.52 10.85 -6.42
N PHE A 112 7.38 11.44 -6.06
CA PHE A 112 7.28 12.76 -5.45
C PHE A 112 6.77 12.61 -4.01
N VAL A 113 7.48 13.18 -3.05
CA VAL A 113 7.10 13.13 -1.62
C VAL A 113 6.86 14.55 -1.12
N THR A 114 5.75 14.76 -0.43
CA THR A 114 5.31 16.05 0.10
C THR A 114 4.63 15.88 1.46
N GLU A 115 4.43 16.99 2.16
CA GLU A 115 3.63 17.06 3.39
C GLU A 115 2.22 17.61 3.11
N ASP A 116 1.90 17.94 1.85
CA ASP A 116 0.62 18.49 1.43
C ASP A 116 -0.18 17.47 0.60
N PRO A 117 -1.27 16.89 1.17
CA PRO A 117 -2.14 15.97 0.45
C PRO A 117 -2.65 16.51 -0.88
N LYS A 118 -2.90 17.83 -0.98
CA LYS A 118 -3.44 18.45 -2.19
C LYS A 118 -2.45 18.37 -3.35
N GLN A 119 -1.15 18.52 -3.06
CA GLN A 119 -0.11 18.37 -4.08
C GLN A 119 0.03 16.92 -4.54
N ALA A 120 -0.13 15.96 -3.63
CA ALA A 120 -0.02 14.56 -3.99
C ALA A 120 -1.20 14.08 -4.85
N VAL A 121 -2.44 14.47 -4.52
CA VAL A 121 -3.63 14.04 -5.26
C VAL A 121 -3.79 14.77 -6.60
N ALA A 122 -3.17 15.93 -6.81
CA ALA A 122 -3.37 16.75 -8.01
C ALA A 122 -3.16 15.94 -9.30
N GLY A 123 -4.25 15.71 -10.05
CA GLY A 123 -4.25 14.92 -11.29
C GLY A 123 -3.88 13.43 -11.13
N ALA A 124 -3.95 12.87 -9.92
CA ALA A 124 -3.75 11.45 -9.70
C ALA A 124 -4.93 10.64 -10.27
N HIS A 125 -4.65 9.48 -10.86
CA HIS A 125 -5.66 8.57 -11.40
C HIS A 125 -6.18 7.60 -10.34
N PHE A 126 -5.36 7.32 -9.32
CA PHE A 126 -5.72 6.50 -8.18
C PHE A 126 -5.29 7.20 -6.91
N VAL A 127 -6.18 7.28 -5.93
CA VAL A 127 -5.90 7.82 -4.59
C VAL A 127 -6.05 6.68 -3.60
N ASN A 128 -4.99 6.39 -2.86
CA ASN A 128 -4.94 5.31 -1.87
C ASN A 128 -4.58 5.90 -0.50
N THR A 129 -5.27 5.43 0.53
CA THR A 129 -5.06 5.81 1.93
C THR A 129 -5.25 4.59 2.83
N ASP A 130 -4.86 4.72 4.09
CA ASP A 130 -4.94 3.68 5.09
C ASP A 130 -5.13 4.32 6.48
N VAL A 131 -5.50 3.50 7.45
CA VAL A 131 -5.74 3.91 8.82
C VAL A 131 -4.53 4.68 9.37
N TRP A 132 -4.82 5.76 10.09
CA TRP A 132 -3.75 6.61 10.62
C TRP A 132 -2.94 5.92 11.69
N ALA A 133 -3.50 5.06 12.54
CA ALA A 133 -2.74 4.21 13.46
C ALA A 133 -2.82 2.75 12.99
N SER A 134 -1.68 2.19 12.62
CA SER A 134 -1.62 0.82 12.11
C SER A 134 -1.52 -0.20 13.26
N MET A 135 -1.35 -1.48 12.90
CA MET A 135 -1.23 -2.59 13.83
C MET A 135 -0.13 -2.34 14.87
N GLY A 136 -0.47 -2.36 16.17
CA GLY A 136 0.48 -2.16 17.27
C GLY A 136 0.72 -0.70 17.66
N GLN A 137 -0.02 0.25 17.07
CA GLN A 137 0.08 1.68 17.35
C GLN A 137 -1.22 2.25 17.94
N GLU A 138 -2.10 1.39 18.47
CA GLU A 138 -3.43 1.77 18.94
C GLU A 138 -3.37 2.80 20.10
N ALA A 139 -2.31 2.74 20.91
CA ALA A 139 -2.06 3.71 21.98
C ALA A 139 -1.69 5.11 21.47
N GLU A 140 -1.28 5.25 20.20
CA GLU A 140 -0.87 6.52 19.59
C GLU A 140 -2.00 7.22 18.84
N GLN A 141 -3.19 6.62 18.75
CA GLN A 141 -4.32 7.11 17.94
C GLN A 141 -4.55 8.62 18.07
N LYS A 142 -4.74 9.14 19.29
CA LYS A 142 -4.99 10.57 19.53
C LYS A 142 -3.86 11.49 19.05
N LYS A 143 -2.61 11.04 19.15
CA LYS A 143 -1.44 11.81 18.70
C LYS A 143 -1.40 11.83 17.17
N ARG A 144 -1.74 10.71 16.53
CA ARG A 144 -1.81 10.57 15.08
C ARG A 144 -2.98 11.37 14.50
N GLU A 145 -4.17 11.34 15.11
CA GLU A 145 -5.30 12.20 14.70
C GLU A 145 -4.93 13.68 14.61
N GLN A 146 -4.14 14.19 15.56
CA GLN A 146 -3.65 15.57 15.54
C GLN A 146 -2.63 15.82 14.43
N ALA A 147 -1.68 14.89 14.24
CA ALA A 147 -0.65 15.02 13.22
C ALA A 147 -1.19 14.86 11.79
N PHE A 148 -2.25 14.08 11.62
CA PHE A 148 -2.89 13.77 10.35
C PHE A 148 -4.07 14.70 10.04
N ALA A 149 -4.23 15.78 10.80
CA ALA A 149 -5.21 16.80 10.49
C ALA A 149 -4.99 17.34 9.07
N GLY A 150 -6.03 17.24 8.23
CA GLY A 150 -5.96 17.60 6.80
C GLY A 150 -5.55 16.49 5.84
N PHE A 151 -5.29 15.27 6.33
CA PHE A 151 -4.97 14.08 5.52
C PHE A 151 -6.17 13.17 5.26
N CYS A 152 -7.38 13.54 5.71
CA CYS A 152 -8.59 12.81 5.36
C CYS A 152 -8.83 12.90 3.84
N VAL A 153 -9.04 11.77 3.18
CA VAL A 153 -9.49 11.72 1.79
C VAL A 153 -10.99 11.93 1.77
N ASP A 154 -11.38 13.21 1.74
CA ASP A 154 -12.75 13.67 1.59
C ASP A 154 -13.04 14.09 0.14
N GLU A 155 -14.29 14.47 -0.11
CA GLU A 155 -14.78 14.87 -1.43
C GLU A 155 -13.99 16.05 -2.00
N ALA A 156 -13.58 16.99 -1.15
CA ALA A 156 -12.85 18.18 -1.58
C ALA A 156 -11.41 17.84 -1.99
N LEU A 157 -10.76 16.93 -1.27
CA LEU A 157 -9.44 16.44 -1.63
C LEU A 157 -9.51 15.58 -2.90
N LEU A 158 -10.46 14.65 -2.98
CA LEU A 158 -10.62 13.77 -4.14
C LEU A 158 -10.96 14.56 -5.42
N ALA A 159 -11.70 15.68 -5.32
CA ALA A 159 -12.00 16.55 -6.45
C ALA A 159 -10.78 17.24 -7.08
N LEU A 160 -9.62 17.23 -6.41
CA LEU A 160 -8.35 17.72 -6.98
C LEU A 160 -7.63 16.65 -7.82
N ALA A 161 -8.04 15.39 -7.69
CA ALA A 161 -7.54 14.30 -8.51
C ALA A 161 -8.11 14.37 -9.95
N ASP A 162 -7.75 13.40 -10.78
CA ASP A 162 -8.41 13.23 -12.06
C ASP A 162 -9.93 13.05 -11.86
N PRO A 163 -10.82 13.63 -12.71
CA PRO A 163 -12.27 13.48 -12.56
C PRO A 163 -12.76 12.03 -12.54
N ASP A 164 -12.03 11.11 -13.19
CA ASP A 164 -12.34 9.68 -13.23
C ASP A 164 -11.54 8.87 -12.19
N ALA A 165 -10.77 9.54 -11.34
CA ALA A 165 -9.89 8.91 -10.36
C ALA A 165 -10.63 7.90 -9.49
N LYS A 166 -9.94 6.82 -9.12
CA LYS A 166 -10.48 5.79 -8.23
C LYS A 166 -9.87 5.86 -6.85
N LEU A 167 -10.73 5.72 -5.84
CA LEU A 167 -10.33 5.59 -4.45
C LEU A 167 -10.05 4.12 -4.13
N MET A 168 -8.92 3.88 -3.47
CA MET A 168 -8.49 2.58 -2.95
C MET A 168 -8.21 2.68 -1.45
N HIS A 169 -8.40 1.58 -0.74
CA HIS A 169 -8.15 1.45 0.69
C HIS A 169 -7.97 -0.03 1.05
N CYS A 170 -6.89 -0.39 1.76
CA CYS A 170 -6.57 -1.81 2.02
C CYS A 170 -7.49 -2.51 3.05
N LEU A 171 -8.26 -1.73 3.80
CA LEU A 171 -9.25 -2.13 4.81
C LEU A 171 -8.62 -2.79 6.06
N PRO A 172 -9.29 -2.72 7.23
CA PRO A 172 -10.54 -1.99 7.51
C PRO A 172 -10.35 -0.47 7.43
N ALA A 173 -11.43 0.27 7.18
CA ALA A 173 -11.44 1.73 7.12
C ALA A 173 -12.24 2.34 8.27
N HIS A 174 -11.78 3.49 8.79
CA HIS A 174 -12.47 4.32 9.76
C HIS A 174 -13.07 5.55 9.05
N ARG A 175 -14.38 5.47 8.78
CA ARG A 175 -15.14 6.59 8.19
C ARG A 175 -15.04 7.83 9.07
N GLY A 176 -14.61 8.94 8.48
CA GLY A 176 -14.42 10.22 9.16
C GLY A 176 -13.03 10.43 9.76
N GLU A 177 -12.14 9.44 9.67
CA GLU A 177 -10.71 9.58 9.97
C GLU A 177 -9.93 9.70 8.65
N GLU A 178 -9.33 8.62 8.14
CA GLU A 178 -8.50 8.66 6.93
C GLU A 178 -9.29 8.91 5.65
N VAL A 179 -10.60 8.65 5.67
CA VAL A 179 -11.48 8.73 4.51
C VAL A 179 -12.91 9.09 4.91
N SER A 180 -13.58 9.94 4.15
CA SER A 180 -14.98 10.28 4.42
C SER A 180 -15.91 9.12 4.02
N ALA A 181 -17.06 9.01 4.68
CA ALA A 181 -18.06 7.99 4.31
C ALA A 181 -18.54 8.16 2.86
N ALA A 182 -18.74 9.42 2.41
CA ALA A 182 -19.21 9.72 1.08
C ALA A 182 -18.20 9.33 -0.01
N VAL A 183 -16.90 9.45 0.27
CA VAL A 183 -15.85 9.00 -0.63
C VAL A 183 -15.72 7.48 -0.61
N LEU A 184 -15.68 6.87 0.58
CA LEU A 184 -15.50 5.42 0.74
C LEU A 184 -16.65 4.60 0.15
N ASP A 185 -17.89 5.07 0.33
CA ASP A 185 -19.11 4.42 -0.18
C ASP A 185 -19.56 5.01 -1.53
N GLY A 186 -18.78 5.95 -2.09
CA GLY A 186 -19.09 6.67 -3.32
C GLY A 186 -18.72 5.92 -4.61
N PRO A 187 -19.13 6.46 -5.77
CA PRO A 187 -18.97 5.79 -7.07
C PRO A 187 -17.52 5.69 -7.56
N GLN A 188 -16.60 6.48 -7.01
CA GLN A 188 -15.16 6.40 -7.31
C GLN A 188 -14.45 5.32 -6.48
N SER A 189 -15.10 4.79 -5.44
CA SER A 189 -14.54 3.74 -4.59
C SER A 189 -14.51 2.40 -5.30
N ILE A 190 -13.35 1.76 -5.29
CA ILE A 190 -13.14 0.41 -5.84
C ILE A 190 -12.60 -0.56 -4.78
N ILE A 191 -12.82 -0.25 -3.51
CA ILE A 191 -12.26 -0.96 -2.35
C ILE A 191 -12.66 -2.44 -2.28
N PHE A 192 -13.85 -2.78 -2.77
CA PHE A 192 -14.34 -4.18 -2.73
C PHE A 192 -13.71 -5.03 -3.83
N ASP A 193 -13.55 -4.49 -5.04
CA ASP A 193 -12.79 -5.16 -6.10
C ASP A 193 -11.32 -5.32 -5.69
N GLN A 194 -10.74 -4.29 -5.07
CA GLN A 194 -9.41 -4.35 -4.48
C GLN A 194 -9.28 -5.45 -3.42
N ALA A 195 -10.28 -5.58 -2.54
CA ALA A 195 -10.32 -6.62 -1.52
C ALA A 195 -10.52 -8.02 -2.12
N GLU A 196 -11.37 -8.18 -3.14
CA GLU A 196 -11.58 -9.44 -3.86
C GLU A 196 -10.29 -9.88 -4.56
N ASN A 197 -9.58 -8.94 -5.21
CA ASN A 197 -8.33 -9.21 -5.93
C ASN A 197 -7.20 -9.75 -5.06
N ARG A 198 -7.31 -9.66 -3.72
CA ARG A 198 -6.45 -10.41 -2.80
C ARG A 198 -6.50 -11.91 -3.03
N LEU A 199 -7.67 -12.48 -3.27
CA LEU A 199 -7.83 -13.90 -3.54
C LEU A 199 -7.10 -14.28 -4.84
N HIS A 200 -7.36 -13.53 -5.91
CA HIS A 200 -6.82 -13.81 -7.24
C HIS A 200 -5.30 -13.66 -7.26
N MET A 201 -4.79 -12.57 -6.72
CA MET A 201 -3.36 -12.32 -6.71
C MET A 201 -2.60 -13.26 -5.79
N GLN A 202 -3.14 -13.61 -4.61
CA GLN A 202 -2.47 -14.58 -3.74
C GLN A 202 -2.45 -15.99 -4.32
N LYS A 203 -3.49 -16.39 -5.08
CA LYS A 203 -3.44 -17.64 -5.88
C LYS A 203 -2.30 -17.60 -6.91
N ALA A 204 -2.14 -16.48 -7.61
CA ALA A 204 -1.04 -16.30 -8.57
C ALA A 204 0.35 -16.33 -7.90
N ILE A 205 0.50 -15.69 -6.73
CA ILE A 205 1.74 -15.73 -5.95
C ILE A 205 2.06 -17.16 -5.54
N LEU A 206 1.08 -17.93 -5.04
CA LEU A 206 1.28 -19.32 -4.66
C LEU A 206 1.67 -20.18 -5.87
N GLU A 207 0.98 -20.01 -7.00
CA GLU A 207 1.31 -20.72 -8.24
C GLU A 207 2.75 -20.40 -8.67
N TRP A 208 3.14 -19.13 -8.71
CA TRP A 208 4.48 -18.70 -9.08
C TRP A 208 5.55 -19.29 -8.16
N VAL A 209 5.34 -19.23 -6.84
CA VAL A 209 6.32 -19.74 -5.85
C VAL A 209 6.53 -21.25 -5.95
N PHE A 210 5.48 -22.02 -6.26
CA PHE A 210 5.54 -23.50 -6.22
C PHE A 210 5.62 -24.16 -7.59
N SER A 211 5.42 -23.41 -8.66
CA SER A 211 5.44 -23.93 -10.04
C SER A 211 6.55 -23.32 -10.90
N ALA A 212 7.18 -22.23 -10.45
CA ALA A 212 8.36 -21.70 -11.13
C ALA A 212 9.52 -22.73 -11.08
N PRO A 213 10.15 -23.04 -12.23
CA PRO A 213 11.23 -24.02 -12.33
C PRO A 213 12.51 -23.60 -11.61
#